data_AF-A0A0F9JR30-F1
#
_entry.id   AF-A0A0F9JR30-F1
#
_cell.length_a   1.000
_cell.length_b   1.000
_cell.length_c   1.000
_cell.angle_alpha   90.00
_cell.angle_beta   90.00
_cell.angle_gamma   90.00
#
_symmetry.space_group_name_H-M   'P 1'
#
loop_
_entity.id
_entity.type
_entity.pdbx_description
1 polymer ?
#
loop_
_entity_poly.entity_id
_entity_poly.type
_entity_poly.pdbx_seq_one_letter_code
_entity_poly.pdbx_strand_id
1 'polypeptide(L)'
;VQFDRVAIDQMCEQTEKYDIVGAIYICRSTARTFPTTFFNDGEVIEFAFDPTPKPVQWVATGCLAVHRRVFEKMAETMPLLHKPDGKRAFYDFYETMHYQTEEMGLIKLTEDYAFSQRAKDIGFTSYINPAIRLGHMGPYAYRLEDMAQVLLEPQPMKLGRRGTVWRVDCAMNEDTSRNLGGESRKTSRAARRRDERNEKKALTTI
;
A
#
# COMPACT_ATOMS: atom_id res chain seq x y z
N VAL A 1 5.99 -7.66 4.66
CA VAL A 1 5.72 -7.33 3.24
C VAL A 1 6.43 -8.35 2.41
N GLN A 2 5.74 -8.94 1.46
CA GLN A 2 6.37 -9.89 0.55
C GLN A 2 6.01 -9.48 -0.86
N PHE A 3 7.04 -9.21 -1.66
CA PHE A 3 6.90 -9.25 -3.11
C PHE A 3 6.59 -10.71 -3.47
N ASP A 4 5.35 -10.98 -3.85
CA ASP A 4 4.89 -12.31 -4.21
C ASP A 4 4.82 -12.44 -5.71
N ARG A 5 5.64 -13.33 -6.27
CA ARG A 5 5.68 -13.58 -7.70
C ARG A 5 4.31 -13.91 -8.27
N VAL A 6 3.51 -14.74 -7.59
CA VAL A 6 2.21 -15.18 -8.13
C VAL A 6 1.26 -13.99 -8.28
N ALA A 7 1.27 -13.09 -7.30
CA ALA A 7 0.48 -11.86 -7.34
C ALA A 7 0.96 -10.91 -8.45
N ILE A 8 2.27 -10.84 -8.71
CA ILE A 8 2.85 -10.03 -9.79
C ILE A 8 2.55 -10.62 -11.16
N ASP A 9 2.66 -11.94 -11.33
CA ASP A 9 2.29 -12.63 -12.56
C ASP A 9 0.79 -12.37 -12.87
N GLN A 10 -0.07 -12.47 -11.86
CA GLN A 10 -1.50 -12.10 -11.99
C GLN A 10 -1.70 -10.63 -12.38
N MET A 11 -0.94 -9.69 -11.79
CA MET A 11 -1.01 -8.27 -12.15
C MET A 11 -0.65 -8.04 -13.62
N CYS A 12 0.36 -8.75 -14.13
CA CYS A 12 0.74 -8.72 -15.54
C CYS A 12 -0.39 -9.26 -16.44
N GLU A 13 -1.00 -10.39 -16.10
CA GLU A 13 -2.14 -10.97 -16.83
C GLU A 13 -3.34 -10.01 -16.87
N GLN A 14 -3.61 -9.31 -15.77
CA GLN A 14 -4.71 -8.33 -15.69
C GLN A 14 -4.56 -7.20 -16.73
N THR A 15 -3.35 -6.88 -17.18
CA THR A 15 -3.13 -5.83 -18.20
C THR A 15 -3.72 -6.17 -19.56
N GLU A 16 -4.03 -7.44 -19.86
CA GLU A 16 -4.70 -7.80 -21.11
C GLU A 16 -6.09 -7.13 -21.23
N LYS A 17 -6.76 -6.96 -20.08
CA LYS A 17 -8.09 -6.35 -19.95
C LYS A 17 -8.04 -4.90 -19.46
N TYR A 18 -7.12 -4.57 -18.55
CA TYR A 18 -7.09 -3.28 -17.85
C TYR A 18 -5.98 -2.34 -18.33
N ASP A 19 -5.17 -2.76 -19.31
CA ASP A 19 -4.08 -2.03 -19.97
C ASP A 19 -2.91 -1.59 -19.07
N ILE A 20 -3.18 -0.97 -17.93
CA ILE A 20 -2.21 -0.49 -16.93
C ILE A 20 -2.67 -0.93 -15.55
N VAL A 21 -1.90 -1.79 -14.89
CA VAL A 21 -2.21 -2.27 -13.53
C VAL A 21 -0.98 -2.15 -12.66
N GLY A 22 -1.10 -1.42 -11.55
CA GLY A 22 -0.05 -1.26 -10.56
C GLY A 22 -0.40 -1.85 -9.20
N ALA A 23 0.58 -1.82 -8.31
CA ALA A 23 0.41 -2.14 -6.91
C ALA A 23 0.84 -0.95 -6.05
N ILE A 24 0.07 -0.69 -5.00
CA ILE A 24 0.26 0.50 -4.16
C ILE A 24 1.37 0.28 -3.12
N TYR A 25 2.11 1.34 -2.84
CA TYR A 25 3.01 1.45 -1.70
C TYR A 25 2.93 2.87 -1.14
N ILE A 26 3.57 3.11 0.00
CA ILE A 26 3.55 4.41 0.67
C ILE A 26 4.90 5.11 0.53
N CYS A 27 4.93 6.43 0.67
CA CYS A 27 6.17 7.20 0.76
C CYS A 27 7.02 6.75 1.96
N ARG A 28 8.36 6.80 1.83
CA ARG A 28 9.32 6.43 2.88
C ARG A 28 9.42 7.49 3.98
N SER A 29 8.36 7.62 4.76
CA SER A 29 8.26 8.57 5.86
C SER A 29 7.48 7.92 7.00
N THR A 30 7.98 8.03 8.23
CA THR A 30 7.26 7.63 9.44
C THR A 30 6.28 8.73 9.87
N ALA A 31 6.70 10.00 9.80
CA ALA A 31 6.01 11.14 10.40
C ALA A 31 4.74 11.55 9.67
N ARG A 32 4.81 11.58 8.34
CA ARG A 32 3.68 11.91 7.46
C ARG A 32 3.85 11.10 6.20
N THR A 33 3.02 10.06 6.07
CA THR A 33 3.06 9.17 4.92
C THR A 33 1.81 9.32 4.08
N PHE A 34 1.96 9.05 2.79
CA PHE A 34 0.92 9.15 1.78
C PHE A 34 1.05 7.95 0.85
N PRO A 35 -0.06 7.48 0.26
CA PRO A 35 0.03 6.53 -0.84
C PRO A 35 0.75 7.19 -2.01
N THR A 36 1.53 6.41 -2.75
CA THR A 36 2.19 6.88 -3.99
C THR A 36 1.25 6.93 -5.18
N THR A 37 0.01 6.49 -5.04
CA THR A 37 -1.01 6.50 -6.08
C THR A 37 -2.07 7.54 -5.73
N PHE A 38 -2.47 8.35 -6.70
CA PHE A 38 -3.59 9.29 -6.58
C PHE A 38 -4.89 8.61 -7.00
N PHE A 39 -5.85 8.55 -6.10
CA PHE A 39 -7.19 8.04 -6.40
C PHE A 39 -8.04 9.12 -7.06
N ASN A 40 -9.15 8.72 -7.69
CA ASN A 40 -10.12 9.71 -8.13
C ASN A 40 -10.78 10.36 -6.90
N ASP A 41 -11.25 11.60 -7.06
CA ASP A 41 -11.91 12.30 -5.96
C ASP A 41 -13.13 11.52 -5.44
N GLY A 42 -13.26 11.46 -4.12
CA GLY A 42 -14.29 10.68 -3.42
C GLY A 42 -14.16 9.15 -3.50
N GLU A 43 -13.15 8.62 -4.19
CA GLU A 43 -12.98 7.17 -4.35
C GLU A 43 -12.43 6.51 -3.07
N VAL A 44 -13.10 5.44 -2.64
CA VAL A 44 -12.69 4.63 -1.49
C VAL A 44 -12.33 3.23 -1.99
N ILE A 45 -11.07 2.85 -1.82
CA ILE A 45 -10.55 1.54 -2.21
C ILE A 45 -10.31 0.70 -0.96
N GLU A 46 -10.99 -0.45 -0.88
CA GLU A 46 -10.76 -1.44 0.16
C GLU A 46 -9.53 -2.29 -0.20
N PHE A 47 -8.51 -2.23 0.65
CA PHE A 47 -7.35 -3.10 0.55
C PHE A 47 -7.62 -4.40 1.31
N ALA A 48 -8.15 -5.39 0.58
CA ALA A 48 -8.48 -6.72 1.09
C ALA A 48 -7.78 -7.82 0.25
N PHE A 49 -8.42 -8.98 0.10
CA PHE A 49 -7.93 -10.13 -0.69
C PHE A 49 -8.53 -10.22 -2.10
N ASP A 50 -9.50 -9.38 -2.44
CA ASP A 50 -10.08 -9.32 -3.79
C ASP A 50 -9.05 -8.70 -4.76
N PRO A 51 -8.57 -9.45 -5.77
CA PRO A 51 -7.55 -8.95 -6.69
C PRO A 51 -8.13 -8.10 -7.82
N THR A 52 -9.44 -7.83 -7.86
CA THR A 52 -10.09 -7.09 -8.93
C THR A 52 -9.51 -5.67 -9.06
N PRO A 53 -8.93 -5.32 -10.23
CA PRO A 53 -8.34 -3.99 -10.40
C PRO A 53 -9.36 -2.86 -10.21
N LYS A 54 -8.95 -1.84 -9.46
CA LYS A 54 -9.74 -0.62 -9.20
C LYS A 54 -9.13 0.55 -9.95
N PRO A 55 -9.94 1.38 -10.64
CA PRO A 55 -9.42 2.52 -11.37
C PRO A 55 -8.80 3.51 -10.39
N VAL A 56 -7.82 4.27 -10.85
CA VAL A 56 -7.20 5.36 -10.10
C VAL A 56 -6.93 6.52 -11.03
N GLN A 57 -6.72 7.71 -10.47
CA GLN A 57 -6.42 8.89 -11.27
C GLN A 57 -5.02 8.77 -11.89
N TRP A 58 -4.00 8.56 -11.05
CA TRP A 58 -2.61 8.36 -11.47
C TRP A 58 -1.92 7.33 -10.60
N VAL A 59 -1.19 6.41 -11.23
CA VAL A 59 -0.45 5.34 -10.55
C VAL A 59 1.05 5.63 -10.55
N ALA A 60 1.72 5.38 -9.43
CA ALA A 60 3.19 5.47 -9.37
C ALA A 60 3.85 4.30 -10.11
N THR A 61 5.04 4.55 -10.67
CA THR A 61 5.73 3.60 -11.54
C THR A 61 6.64 2.61 -10.80
N GLY A 62 6.70 2.66 -9.46
CA GLY A 62 7.56 1.76 -8.68
C GLY A 62 7.14 0.29 -8.67
N CYS A 63 5.88 -0.03 -8.99
CA CYS A 63 5.44 -1.39 -9.30
C CYS A 63 4.23 -1.34 -10.23
N LEU A 64 4.50 -1.51 -11.53
CA LEU A 64 3.54 -1.27 -12.60
C LEU A 64 3.71 -2.32 -13.69
N ALA A 65 2.60 -2.87 -14.16
CA ALA A 65 2.51 -3.64 -15.39
C ALA A 65 1.74 -2.82 -16.43
N VAL A 66 2.29 -2.74 -17.64
CA VAL A 66 1.71 -1.98 -18.76
C VAL A 66 1.67 -2.88 -19.98
N HIS A 67 0.48 -3.05 -20.57
CA HIS A 67 0.32 -3.77 -21.81
C HIS A 67 0.96 -2.98 -22.97
N ARG A 68 1.68 -3.67 -23.87
CA ARG A 68 2.41 -3.06 -25.01
C ARG A 68 1.58 -2.05 -25.80
N ARG A 69 0.30 -2.36 -26.04
CA ARG A 69 -0.65 -1.51 -26.79
C ARG A 69 -0.74 -0.07 -26.29
N VAL A 70 -0.50 0.17 -24.99
CA VAL A 70 -0.47 1.51 -24.41
C VAL A 70 0.70 2.31 -24.99
N PHE A 71 1.90 1.73 -25.02
CA PHE A 71 3.09 2.37 -25.56
C PHE A 71 2.99 2.58 -27.07
N GLU A 72 2.47 1.59 -27.81
CA GLU A 72 2.25 1.70 -29.25
C GLU A 72 1.31 2.87 -29.58
N LYS A 73 0.19 2.97 -28.85
CA LYS A 73 -0.76 4.06 -29.04
C LYS A 73 -0.20 5.42 -28.60
N MET A 74 0.57 5.47 -27.52
CA MET A 74 1.21 6.70 -27.05
C MET A 74 2.29 7.18 -28.03
N ALA A 75 3.02 6.26 -28.68
CA ALA A 75 4.03 6.59 -29.68
C ALA A 75 3.44 7.29 -30.92
N GLU A 76 2.16 7.08 -31.22
CA GLU A 76 1.45 7.79 -32.31
C GLU A 76 1.33 9.30 -32.05
N THR A 77 1.38 9.74 -30.79
CA THR A 77 1.19 11.14 -30.39
C THR A 77 2.49 11.87 -30.10
N MET A 78 3.65 11.20 -30.19
CA MET A 78 4.94 11.71 -29.74
C MET A 78 6.02 11.61 -30.83
N PRO A 79 6.97 12.56 -30.88
CA PRO A 79 8.11 12.45 -31.78
C PRO A 79 9.07 11.34 -31.33
N LEU A 80 9.62 10.60 -32.29
CA LEU A 80 10.75 9.71 -32.03
C LEU A 80 12.02 10.55 -31.83
N LEU A 81 12.55 10.55 -30.60
CA LEU A 81 13.76 11.28 -30.24
C LEU A 81 15.01 10.52 -30.68
N HIS A 82 16.10 11.25 -30.92
CA HIS A 82 17.39 10.67 -31.31
C HIS A 82 17.31 9.74 -32.54
N LYS A 83 16.41 10.03 -33.49
CA LYS A 83 16.21 9.23 -34.71
C LYS A 83 17.50 8.87 -35.47
N PRO A 84 18.51 9.74 -35.61
CA PRO A 84 19.79 9.39 -36.23
C PRO A 84 20.56 8.26 -35.53
N ASP A 85 20.32 8.05 -34.23
CA ASP A 85 21.01 7.04 -33.41
C ASP A 85 20.40 5.62 -33.60
N GLY A 86 19.44 5.48 -34.52
CA GLY A 86 18.85 4.21 -34.93
C GLY A 86 18.22 3.44 -33.76
N LYS A 87 18.85 2.35 -33.34
CA LYS A 87 18.35 1.49 -32.24
C LYS A 87 18.32 2.17 -30.87
N ARG A 88 18.99 3.32 -30.71
CA ARG A 88 18.96 4.10 -29.47
C ARG A 88 17.90 5.20 -29.47
N ALA A 89 17.17 5.36 -30.58
CA ALA A 89 16.03 6.27 -30.64
C ALA A 89 14.93 5.80 -29.68
N PHE A 90 14.22 6.74 -29.06
CA PHE A 90 13.18 6.43 -28.09
C PHE A 90 12.06 7.48 -28.08
N TYR A 91 10.92 7.10 -27.53
CA TYR A 91 9.83 8.01 -27.22
C TYR A 91 9.90 8.35 -25.74
N ASP A 92 9.75 9.63 -25.41
CA ASP A 92 9.85 10.09 -24.02
C ASP A 92 8.50 9.98 -23.28
N PHE A 93 7.98 8.76 -23.15
CA PHE A 93 6.68 8.46 -22.52
C PHE A 93 6.52 9.04 -21.09
N TYR A 94 7.66 9.30 -20.46
CA TYR A 94 7.85 9.58 -19.05
C TYR A 94 8.28 11.04 -18.79
N GLU A 95 8.26 11.88 -19.82
CA GLU A 95 8.55 13.31 -19.69
C GLU A 95 7.59 13.96 -18.68
N THR A 96 8.07 14.84 -17.79
CA THR A 96 7.17 15.57 -16.87
C THR A 96 6.23 16.50 -17.65
N MET A 97 5.05 16.81 -17.12
CA MET A 97 4.14 17.77 -17.77
C MET A 97 3.55 18.78 -16.79
N HIS A 98 3.16 19.94 -17.31
CA HIS A 98 2.29 20.85 -16.57
C HIS A 98 0.83 20.43 -16.78
N TYR A 99 0.06 20.42 -15.71
CA TYR A 99 -1.32 19.98 -15.72
C TYR A 99 -2.19 20.99 -14.96
N GLN A 100 -3.32 21.37 -15.55
CA GLN A 100 -4.25 22.30 -14.91
C GLN A 100 -5.25 21.49 -14.08
N THR A 101 -5.30 21.79 -12.78
CA THR A 101 -6.32 21.26 -11.86
C THR A 101 -7.31 22.35 -11.49
N GLU A 102 -8.52 21.95 -11.09
CA GLU A 102 -9.53 22.87 -10.57
C GLU A 102 -9.15 23.39 -9.17
N GLU A 103 -8.62 22.52 -8.30
CA GLU A 103 -8.34 22.83 -6.90
C GLU A 103 -6.97 23.53 -6.68
N MET A 104 -5.90 23.03 -7.30
CA MET A 104 -4.53 23.49 -7.05
C MET A 104 -3.99 24.43 -8.13
N GLY A 105 -4.79 24.70 -9.17
CA GLY A 105 -4.35 25.46 -10.33
C GLY A 105 -3.36 24.68 -11.20
N LEU A 106 -2.38 25.38 -11.77
CA LEU A 106 -1.34 24.79 -12.62
C LEU A 106 -0.30 24.06 -11.77
N ILE A 107 -0.21 22.74 -11.91
CA ILE A 107 0.74 21.90 -11.20
C ILE A 107 1.76 21.26 -12.16
N LYS A 108 2.86 20.72 -11.62
CA LYS A 108 3.79 19.88 -12.35
C LYS A 108 3.57 18.41 -11.97
N LEU A 109 3.19 17.60 -12.95
CA LEU A 109 3.18 16.14 -12.81
C LEU A 109 4.60 15.61 -12.97
N THR A 110 5.03 14.77 -12.03
CA THR A 110 6.25 13.97 -12.16
C THR A 110 6.08 12.91 -13.25
N GLU A 111 7.18 12.26 -13.62
CA GLU A 111 7.26 11.22 -14.64
C GLU A 111 6.11 10.19 -14.55
N ASP A 112 5.87 9.65 -13.36
CA ASP A 112 4.90 8.60 -13.08
C ASP A 112 3.47 9.04 -13.44
N TYR A 113 3.08 10.23 -12.95
CA TYR A 113 1.74 10.77 -13.14
C TYR A 113 1.56 11.37 -14.52
N ALA A 114 2.63 11.92 -15.11
CA ALA A 114 2.60 12.41 -16.48
C ALA A 114 2.38 11.24 -17.46
N PHE A 115 3.00 10.08 -17.24
CA PHE A 115 2.71 8.86 -18.00
C PHE A 115 1.25 8.44 -17.86
N SER A 116 0.75 8.38 -16.62
CA SER A 116 -0.66 8.03 -16.33
C SER A 116 -1.64 9.00 -17.02
N GLN A 117 -1.35 10.30 -16.99
CA GLN A 117 -2.16 11.32 -17.64
C GLN A 117 -2.11 11.21 -19.16
N ARG A 118 -0.93 11.03 -19.77
CA ARG A 118 -0.83 10.80 -21.23
C ARG A 118 -1.62 9.58 -21.68
N ALA A 119 -1.55 8.49 -20.90
CA ALA A 119 -2.33 7.30 -21.19
C ALA A 119 -3.83 7.57 -21.10
N LYS A 120 -4.27 8.37 -20.12
CA LYS A 120 -5.66 8.82 -19.99
C LYS A 120 -6.13 9.66 -21.17
N ASP A 121 -5.29 10.59 -21.63
CA ASP A 121 -5.60 11.49 -22.75
C ASP A 121 -5.82 10.74 -24.07
N ILE A 122 -5.22 9.55 -24.24
CA ILE A 122 -5.40 8.68 -25.41
C ILE A 122 -6.42 7.54 -25.18
N GLY A 123 -7.17 7.59 -24.08
CA GLY A 123 -8.32 6.70 -23.83
C GLY A 123 -8.05 5.47 -22.97
N PHE A 124 -6.87 5.35 -22.35
CA PHE A 124 -6.61 4.29 -21.36
C PHE A 124 -6.94 4.74 -19.94
N THR A 125 -6.91 3.83 -18.98
CA THR A 125 -7.08 4.13 -17.56
C THR A 125 -6.05 3.37 -16.75
N SER A 126 -5.56 3.99 -15.67
CA SER A 126 -4.67 3.33 -14.73
C SER A 126 -5.49 2.62 -13.65
N TYR A 127 -5.07 1.41 -13.29
CA TYR A 127 -5.72 0.62 -12.24
C TYR A 127 -4.70 0.20 -11.18
N ILE A 128 -5.19 -0.13 -9.99
CA ILE A 128 -4.42 -0.84 -8.96
C ILE A 128 -5.07 -2.18 -8.61
N ASN A 129 -4.25 -3.19 -8.34
CA ASN A 129 -4.72 -4.45 -7.73
C ASN A 129 -4.64 -4.32 -6.19
N PRO A 130 -5.79 -4.21 -5.49
CA PRO A 130 -5.81 -3.94 -4.06
C PRO A 130 -5.49 -5.16 -3.19
N ALA A 131 -5.30 -6.36 -3.78
CA ALA A 131 -4.85 -7.55 -3.05
C ALA A 131 -3.33 -7.60 -2.85
N ILE A 132 -2.57 -6.85 -3.64
CA ILE A 132 -1.11 -6.85 -3.56
C ILE A 132 -0.66 -5.95 -2.39
N ARG A 133 0.16 -6.48 -1.48
CA ARG A 133 0.78 -5.72 -0.38
C ARG A 133 2.26 -5.51 -0.65
N LEU A 134 2.60 -4.31 -1.09
CA LEU A 134 3.98 -3.90 -1.25
C LEU A 134 4.49 -3.10 -0.07
N GLY A 135 5.81 -3.00 -0.01
CA GLY A 135 6.55 -2.29 1.00
C GLY A 135 7.63 -1.50 0.30
N HIS A 136 7.70 -0.22 0.63
CA HIS A 136 8.70 0.66 0.07
C HIS A 136 9.99 0.47 0.87
N MET A 137 11.06 -0.01 0.23
CA MET A 137 12.30 -0.32 0.93
C MET A 137 13.09 0.95 1.32
N GLY A 138 13.35 1.09 2.62
CA GLY A 138 14.28 2.07 3.20
C GLY A 138 15.06 1.42 4.35
N PRO A 139 15.34 2.15 5.45
CA PRO A 139 15.92 1.57 6.66
C PRO A 139 15.09 0.40 7.24
N TYR A 140 13.80 0.37 6.91
CA TYR A 140 12.90 -0.77 7.06
C TYR A 140 11.91 -0.78 5.88
N ALA A 141 11.05 -1.80 5.78
CA ALA A 141 10.03 -1.86 4.75
C ALA A 141 8.77 -1.08 5.19
N TYR A 142 8.51 0.06 4.54
CA TYR A 142 7.35 0.92 4.83
C TYR A 142 6.10 0.35 4.16
N ARG A 143 5.08 0.02 4.94
CA ARG A 143 3.90 -0.74 4.51
C ARG A 143 2.65 0.12 4.54
N LEU A 144 1.63 -0.27 3.79
CA LEU A 144 0.33 0.41 3.82
C LEU A 144 -0.23 0.50 5.26
N GLU A 145 -0.07 -0.56 6.06
CA GLU A 145 -0.52 -0.60 7.45
C GLU A 145 0.21 0.40 8.36
N ASP A 146 1.39 0.89 7.96
CA ASP A 146 2.13 1.89 8.73
C ASP A 146 1.44 3.27 8.65
N MET A 147 0.55 3.50 7.67
CA MET A 147 -0.29 4.71 7.63
C MET A 147 -1.28 4.80 8.80
N ALA A 148 -1.65 3.67 9.39
CA ALA A 148 -2.59 3.60 10.51
C ALA A 148 -1.88 3.59 11.88
N GLN A 149 -0.55 3.63 11.92
CA GLN A 149 0.20 3.62 13.17
C GLN A 149 0.15 4.98 13.85
N VAL A 150 -0.06 4.96 15.17
CA VAL A 150 0.07 6.15 16.01
C VAL A 150 1.55 6.32 16.36
N LEU A 151 2.15 7.42 15.91
CA LEU A 151 3.47 7.81 16.38
C LEU A 151 3.38 8.41 17.78
N LEU A 152 4.16 7.85 18.71
CA LEU A 152 4.28 8.39 20.05
C LEU A 152 5.30 9.54 20.04
N GLU A 153 4.88 10.70 20.57
CA GLU A 153 5.82 11.77 20.91
C GLU A 153 6.86 11.27 21.92
N PRO A 154 8.10 11.82 21.89
CA PRO A 154 9.10 11.52 22.90
C PRO A 154 8.55 11.76 24.31
N GLN A 155 8.49 10.69 25.11
CA GLN A 155 7.90 10.72 26.45
C GLN A 155 8.65 9.78 27.39
N PRO A 156 8.55 9.96 28.72
CA PRO A 156 9.10 9.00 29.67
C PRO A 156 8.57 7.59 29.41
N MET A 157 9.49 6.63 29.33
CA MET A 157 9.18 5.22 29.10
C MET A 157 9.86 4.34 30.15
N LYS A 158 9.19 3.27 30.57
CA LYS A 158 9.79 2.22 31.40
C LYS A 158 9.82 0.91 30.62
N LEU A 159 10.97 0.25 30.66
CA LEU A 159 11.17 -1.07 30.06
C LEU A 159 11.41 -2.08 31.18
N GLY A 160 10.61 -3.14 31.20
CA GLY A 160 10.74 -4.24 32.16
C GLY A 160 10.84 -5.58 31.45
N ARG A 161 11.83 -6.40 31.79
CA ARG A 161 11.94 -7.78 31.29
C ARG A 161 11.16 -8.73 32.21
N ARG A 162 10.29 -9.56 31.64
CA ARG A 162 9.59 -10.66 32.33
C ARG A 162 9.85 -11.97 31.59
N GLY A 163 10.87 -12.70 32.02
CA GLY A 163 11.33 -13.92 31.34
C GLY A 163 11.86 -13.61 29.94
N THR A 164 11.17 -14.11 28.91
CA THR A 164 11.48 -13.91 27.48
C THR A 164 10.73 -12.71 26.86
N VAL A 165 9.86 -12.05 27.61
CA VAL A 165 9.01 -10.96 27.11
C VAL A 165 9.47 -9.62 27.68
N TRP A 166 9.30 -8.56 26.89
CA TRP A 166 9.52 -7.17 27.31
C TRP A 166 8.17 -6.48 27.51
N ARG A 167 8.05 -5.77 28.62
CA ARG A 167 6.95 -4.86 28.90
C ARG A 167 7.44 -3.43 28.67
N VAL A 168 6.65 -2.66 27.92
CA VAL A 168 6.86 -1.24 27.67
C VAL A 168 5.70 -0.51 28.33
N ASP A 169 5.99 0.38 29.28
CA ASP A 169 5.00 1.29 29.86
C ASP A 169 5.33 2.73 29.42
N CYS A 170 4.38 3.40 28.76
CA CYS A 170 4.45 4.80 28.33
C CYS A 170 3.38 5.64 29.07
N ALA A 171 3.54 6.97 29.07
CA ALA A 171 2.65 7.88 29.81
C ALA A 171 1.25 7.98 29.17
N MET A 172 1.14 7.79 27.86
CA MET A 172 -0.11 7.83 27.09
C MET A 172 -0.68 6.42 26.87
N ASN A 173 -1.09 5.74 27.94
CA ASN A 173 -1.98 4.59 27.82
C ASN A 173 -3.41 5.05 28.16
N GLU A 174 -4.17 5.49 27.17
CA GLU A 174 -5.54 4.98 27.09
C GLU A 174 -5.39 3.54 26.58
N ASP A 175 -5.95 2.57 27.30
CA ASP A 175 -5.76 1.15 27.06
C ASP A 175 -5.82 0.81 25.56
N THR A 176 -4.72 0.33 25.00
CA THR A 176 -4.70 -0.26 23.65
C THR A 176 -5.83 -1.28 23.56
N SER A 177 -6.73 -1.14 22.57
CA SER A 177 -7.84 -2.08 22.41
C SER A 177 -7.32 -3.53 22.45
N ARG A 178 -8.04 -4.41 23.14
CA ARG A 178 -7.69 -5.84 23.36
C ARG A 178 -7.28 -6.61 22.10
N ASN A 179 -7.52 -6.05 20.92
CA ASN A 179 -7.28 -6.67 19.62
C ASN A 179 -5.87 -6.44 19.05
N LEU A 180 -5.05 -5.56 19.63
CA LEU A 180 -3.71 -5.24 19.08
C LEU A 180 -2.53 -5.92 19.80
N GLY A 181 -2.80 -6.81 20.76
CA GLY A 181 -1.74 -7.54 21.45
C GLY A 181 -2.19 -8.74 22.28
N GLY A 182 -3.43 -9.20 22.09
CA GLY A 182 -3.89 -10.40 22.74
C GLY A 182 -3.22 -11.62 22.14
N GLU A 183 -2.30 -12.25 22.88
CA GLU A 183 -2.11 -13.69 22.75
C GLU A 183 -3.50 -14.33 22.65
N SER A 184 -3.77 -15.03 21.55
CA SER A 184 -4.92 -15.92 21.47
C SER A 184 -4.72 -16.94 22.58
N ARG A 185 -5.32 -16.69 23.75
CA ARG A 185 -5.44 -17.68 24.82
C ARG A 185 -6.29 -18.82 24.28
N LYS A 186 -5.64 -19.76 23.58
CA LYS A 186 -6.12 -21.14 23.51
C LYS A 186 -6.00 -21.70 24.93
N THR A 187 -6.95 -21.37 25.79
CA THR A 187 -7.10 -22.07 27.06
C THR A 187 -7.38 -23.52 26.72
N SER A 188 -6.43 -24.40 27.04
CA SER A 188 -6.63 -25.83 26.84
C SER A 188 -7.86 -26.26 27.65
N ARG A 189 -8.63 -27.22 27.13
CA ARG A 189 -9.81 -27.80 27.81
C ARG A 189 -9.53 -28.20 29.27
N ALA A 190 -8.28 -28.50 29.60
CA ALA A 190 -7.83 -28.84 30.95
C ALA A 190 -7.83 -27.63 31.90
N ALA A 191 -7.46 -26.43 31.44
CA ALA A 191 -7.50 -25.21 32.25
C ALA A 191 -8.94 -24.83 32.61
N ARG A 192 -9.85 -24.92 31.62
CA ARG A 192 -11.28 -24.60 31.79
C ARG A 192 -11.98 -25.52 32.80
N ARG A 193 -11.65 -26.82 32.80
CA ARG A 193 -12.15 -27.79 33.79
C ARG A 193 -11.63 -27.55 35.20
N ARG A 194 -10.44 -26.95 35.35
CA ARG A 194 -9.85 -26.65 36.65
C ARG A 194 -10.54 -25.45 37.32
N ASP A 195 -10.88 -24.45 36.53
CA ASP A 195 -11.59 -23.26 37.00
C ASP A 195 -13.04 -23.59 37.40
N GLU A 196 -13.75 -24.37 36.58
CA GLU A 196 -15.12 -24.85 36.91
C GLU A 196 -15.15 -25.70 38.21
N ARG A 197 -14.09 -26.46 38.49
CA ARG A 197 -13.98 -27.25 39.72
C ARG A 197 -13.71 -26.39 40.94
N ASN A 198 -12.98 -25.29 40.78
CA ASN A 198 -12.67 -24.35 41.85
C ASN A 198 -13.87 -23.46 42.19
N GLU A 199 -14.65 -23.01 41.19
CA GLU A 199 -15.90 -22.28 41.43
C GLU A 199 -16.94 -23.12 42.17
N LYS A 200 -17.10 -24.40 41.79
CA LYS A 200 -18.04 -25.30 42.50
C LYS A 200 -17.62 -25.54 43.95
N LYS A 201 -16.33 -25.61 44.26
CA LYS A 201 -15.85 -25.73 45.64
C LYS A 201 -16.11 -24.46 46.47
N ALA A 202 -15.98 -23.28 45.86
CA ALA A 202 -16.28 -22.01 46.52
C ALA A 202 -17.78 -21.87 46.86
N LEU A 203 -18.66 -22.35 45.98
CA LEU A 203 -20.12 -22.32 46.18
C LEU A 203 -20.66 -23.35 47.20
N THR A 204 -19.86 -24.35 47.58
CA THR A 204 -20.27 -25.40 48.54
C THR A 204 -19.73 -25.13 49.95
N THR A 205 -19.07 -23.99 50.19
CA THR A 205 -18.47 -23.62 51.48
C THR A 205 -19.14 -22.38 52.09
N ILE A 206 -20.48 -22.35 52.07
CA ILE A 206 -21.31 -21.46 52.90
C ILE A 206 -22.25 -22.34 53.72
#